data_AF-I3DHC4-F1
#
_entry.id   AF-I3DHC4-F1
#
_cell.length_a   1.000
_cell.length_b   1.000
_cell.length_c   1.000
_cell.angle_alpha   90.00
_cell.angle_beta   90.00
_cell.angle_gamma   90.00
#
_symmetry.space_group_name_H-M   'P 1'
#
loop_
_entity.id
_entity.type
_entity.pdbx_description
1 polymer ?
#
loop_
_entity_poly.entity_id
_entity_poly.type
_entity_poly.pdbx_seq_one_letter_code
_entity_poly.pdbx_strand_id
1 'polypeptide(L)'
;MSLNGYAKIERGESKIYLDKLEQIAQVFDIDVVELMQSDGKNICFQIESPLGSVYQGGGEAQLSIEIERLKLALSHANEKEELLKKLLEQKDSEITTLKELIQASKK
;
A
#
# COMPACT_ATOMS: atom_id res chain seq x y z
N MET A 1 -14.23 30.53 12.38
CA MET A 1 -12.75 30.34 12.37
C MET A 1 -12.17 31.07 11.17
N SER A 2 -10.91 31.54 11.19
CA SER A 2 -10.30 32.15 9.98
C SER A 2 -9.75 31.06 9.06
N LEU A 3 -9.75 31.31 7.74
CA LEU A 3 -9.27 30.35 6.72
C LEU A 3 -7.84 29.88 7.01
N ASN A 4 -6.95 30.84 7.32
CA ASN A 4 -5.56 30.56 7.66
C ASN A 4 -5.42 29.78 8.97
N GLY A 5 -6.32 29.99 9.93
CA GLY A 5 -6.32 29.25 11.20
C GLY A 5 -6.70 27.79 11.00
N TYR A 6 -7.75 27.52 10.19
CA TYR A 6 -8.17 26.17 9.83
C TYR A 6 -7.07 25.41 9.07
N ALA A 7 -6.48 26.04 8.04
CA ALA A 7 -5.43 25.41 7.24
C ALA A 7 -4.18 25.02 8.06
N LYS A 8 -3.85 25.75 9.14
CA LYS A 8 -2.74 25.40 10.04
C LYS A 8 -3.07 24.21 10.94
N ILE A 9 -4.34 24.06 11.32
CA ILE A 9 -4.81 22.91 12.10
C ILE A 9 -4.74 21.65 11.23
N GLU A 10 -5.21 21.71 9.98
CA GLU A 10 -5.13 20.58 9.04
C GLU A 10 -3.69 20.13 8.76
N ARG A 11 -2.72 21.07 8.73
CA ARG A 11 -1.29 20.75 8.56
C ARG A 11 -0.57 20.33 9.85
N GLY A 12 -1.24 20.33 11.00
CA GLY A 12 -0.62 20.02 12.30
C GLY A 12 0.34 21.11 12.83
N GLU A 13 0.31 22.31 12.24
CA GLU A 13 1.16 23.44 12.62
C GLU A 13 0.62 24.20 13.85
N SER A 14 -0.64 23.96 14.24
CA SER A 14 -1.29 24.63 15.36
C SER A 14 -2.14 23.66 16.17
N LYS A 15 -2.13 23.82 17.50
CA LYS A 15 -2.99 23.05 18.41
C LYS A 15 -4.43 23.54 18.31
N ILE A 16 -5.37 22.61 18.23
CA ILE A 16 -6.80 22.91 18.31
C ILE A 16 -7.25 22.94 19.78
N TYR A 17 -8.08 23.93 20.12
CA TYR A 17 -8.72 24.05 21.43
C TYR A 17 -10.12 23.43 21.40
N LEU A 18 -10.62 22.95 22.54
CA LEU A 18 -11.91 22.25 22.63
C LEU A 18 -13.07 23.07 22.05
N ASP A 19 -13.14 24.37 22.34
CA ASP A 19 -14.17 25.27 21.80
C ASP A 19 -14.18 25.33 20.26
N LYS A 20 -13.02 25.09 19.63
CA LYS A 20 -12.90 25.02 18.16
C LYS A 20 -13.26 23.64 17.64
N LEU A 21 -12.96 22.59 18.40
CA LEU A 21 -13.40 21.23 18.09
C LEU A 21 -14.92 21.11 18.18
N GLU A 22 -15.56 21.71 19.20
CA GLU A 22 -17.02 21.83 19.32
C GLU A 22 -17.66 22.54 18.14
N GLN A 23 -17.07 23.66 17.70
CA GLN A 23 -17.55 24.38 16.52
C GLN A 23 -17.50 23.51 15.26
N ILE A 24 -16.46 22.69 15.12
CA ILE A 24 -16.32 21.76 13.99
C ILE A 24 -17.36 20.64 14.10
N ALA A 25 -17.53 20.05 15.29
CA ALA A 25 -18.52 19.01 15.57
C ALA A 25 -19.94 19.48 15.23
N GLN A 26 -20.28 20.72 15.60
CA GLN A 26 -21.56 21.34 15.32
C GLN A 26 -21.82 21.54 13.82
N VAL A 27 -20.79 21.85 13.02
CA VAL A 27 -20.94 21.95 11.55
C VAL A 27 -21.25 20.60 10.93
N PHE A 28 -20.70 19.53 11.48
CA PHE A 28 -20.86 18.18 10.99
C PHE A 28 -22.02 17.40 11.63
N ASP A 29 -22.73 18.00 12.59
CA ASP A 29 -23.83 17.40 13.35
C ASP A 29 -23.44 16.08 14.05
N ILE A 30 -22.23 16.05 14.63
CA ILE A 30 -21.66 14.90 15.35
C ILE A 30 -21.22 15.28 16.76
N ASP A 31 -21.06 14.31 17.65
CA ASP A 31 -20.55 14.53 19.00
C ASP A 31 -19.03 14.80 18.97
N VAL A 32 -18.56 15.73 19.80
CA VAL A 32 -17.13 15.97 20.04
C VAL A 32 -16.44 14.73 20.57
N VAL A 33 -17.14 13.94 21.38
CA VAL A 33 -16.61 12.67 21.88
C VAL A 33 -16.37 11.70 20.73
N GLU A 34 -17.21 11.69 19.71
CA GLU A 34 -17.04 10.88 18.50
C GLU A 34 -15.86 11.36 17.64
N LEU A 35 -15.62 12.69 17.58
CA LEU A 35 -14.41 13.26 16.97
C LEU A 35 -13.12 12.87 17.72
N MET A 36 -13.18 12.72 19.04
CA MET A 36 -12.02 12.39 19.89
C MET A 36 -11.78 10.88 20.00
N GLN A 37 -12.84 10.08 20.01
CA GLN A 37 -12.82 8.62 20.15
C GLN A 37 -12.78 7.95 18.78
N SER A 38 -11.75 8.24 18.00
CA SER A 38 -11.40 7.39 16.86
C SER A 38 -10.69 6.14 17.40
N ASP A 39 -11.45 5.15 17.87
CA ASP A 39 -10.98 3.83 18.35
C ASP A 39 -10.35 2.99 17.21
N GLY A 40 -9.29 3.50 16.58
CA GLY A 40 -8.64 2.93 15.40
C GLY A 40 -9.43 3.05 14.10
N LYS A 41 -10.70 3.50 14.16
CA LYS A 41 -11.48 3.90 12.98
C LYS A 41 -11.16 5.36 12.67
N ASN A 42 -10.14 5.57 11.85
CA ASN A 42 -9.86 6.89 11.30
C ASN A 42 -11.11 7.43 10.60
N ILE A 43 -11.66 8.56 11.08
CA ILE A 43 -12.69 9.31 10.35
C ILE A 43 -12.04 9.79 9.04
N CYS A 44 -12.39 9.15 7.92
CA CYS A 44 -11.87 9.50 6.61
C CYS A 44 -12.80 10.52 5.96
N PHE A 45 -12.35 11.76 5.85
CA PHE A 45 -13.07 12.78 5.09
C PHE A 45 -12.72 12.65 3.61
N GLN A 46 -13.68 12.21 2.80
CA GLN A 46 -13.56 12.23 1.35
C GLN A 46 -13.87 13.64 0.86
N ILE A 47 -12.83 14.40 0.52
CA ILE A 47 -12.99 15.68 -0.17
C ILE A 47 -13.07 15.39 -1.67
N GLU A 48 -14.23 15.62 -2.27
CA GLU A 48 -14.37 15.60 -3.72
C GLU A 48 -13.64 16.81 -4.31
N SER A 49 -12.39 16.60 -4.73
CA SER A 49 -11.67 17.54 -5.58
C SER A 49 -12.03 17.26 -7.05
N PRO A 50 -12.14 18.28 -7.92
CA PRO A 50 -12.30 18.10 -9.37
C PRO A 50 -11.18 17.26 -10.02
N LEU A 51 -10.05 17.08 -9.32
CA LEU A 51 -8.89 16.28 -9.74
C LEU A 51 -8.93 14.81 -9.27
N GLY A 52 -10.07 14.36 -8.73
CA GLY A 52 -10.25 13.02 -8.19
C GLY A 52 -10.25 13.00 -6.66
N SER A 53 -10.97 12.04 -6.09
CA SER A 53 -11.09 11.84 -4.65
C SER A 53 -9.71 11.65 -4.02
N VAL A 54 -9.23 12.65 -3.28
CA VAL A 54 -8.02 12.50 -2.46
C VAL A 54 -8.48 11.91 -1.13
N TYR A 55 -8.28 10.61 -0.94
CA TYR A 55 -8.38 9.97 0.37
C TYR A 55 -7.28 10.56 1.27
N GLN A 56 -7.59 11.58 2.06
CA GLN A 56 -6.75 12.03 3.18
C GLN A 56 -7.20 11.30 4.45
N GLY A 57 -6.98 9.99 4.48
CA GLY A 57 -7.32 9.18 5.64
C GLY A 57 -6.72 7.79 5.52
N GLY A 58 -5.69 7.52 6.32
CA GLY A 58 -5.18 6.16 6.56
C GLY A 58 -3.89 5.81 5.83
N GLY A 59 -2.76 6.38 6.30
CA GLY A 59 -1.43 5.90 5.90
C GLY A 59 -1.26 4.39 6.11
N GLU A 60 -1.88 3.81 7.15
CA GLU A 60 -1.78 2.37 7.45
C GLU A 60 -2.54 1.47 6.45
N ALA A 61 -3.71 1.89 5.95
CA ALA A 61 -4.47 1.11 4.98
C ALA A 61 -3.75 1.07 3.62
N GLN A 62 -3.18 2.21 3.22
CA GLN A 62 -2.42 2.32 1.98
C GLN A 62 -1.09 1.54 2.05
N LEU A 63 -0.42 1.57 3.20
CA LEU A 63 0.75 0.71 3.47
C LEU A 63 0.40 -0.77 3.47
N SER A 64 -0.77 -1.16 4.00
CA SER A 64 -1.21 -2.56 4.02
C SER A 64 -1.46 -3.09 2.60
N ILE A 65 -2.13 -2.29 1.75
CA ILE A 65 -2.34 -2.61 0.33
C ILE A 65 -1.00 -2.74 -0.41
N GLU A 66 -0.06 -1.83 -0.14
CA GLU A 66 1.25 -1.88 -0.78
C GLU A 66 2.07 -3.10 -0.33
N ILE A 67 2.01 -3.45 0.96
CA ILE A 67 2.62 -4.68 1.49
C ILE A 67 2.04 -5.92 0.81
N GLU A 68 0.72 -5.97 0.61
CA GLU A 68 0.08 -7.09 -0.07
C GLU A 68 0.52 -7.20 -1.54
N ARG A 69 0.60 -6.07 -2.25
CA ARG A 69 1.14 -6.02 -3.62
C ARG A 69 2.58 -6.48 -3.70
N LEU A 70 3.43 -6.02 -2.78
CA LEU A 70 4.83 -6.42 -2.72
C LEU A 70 4.99 -7.92 -2.43
N LYS A 71 4.19 -8.47 -1.52
CA LYS A 71 4.16 -9.92 -1.24
C LYS A 71 3.75 -10.73 -2.47
N LEU A 72 2.72 -10.28 -3.19
CA LEU A 72 2.26 -10.93 -4.42
C LEU A 72 3.34 -10.90 -5.51
N ALA A 73 3.96 -9.74 -5.73
CA ALA A 73 5.06 -9.61 -6.69
C ALA A 73 6.24 -10.52 -6.35
N LEU A 74 6.57 -10.65 -5.06
CA LEU A 74 7.63 -11.53 -4.58
C LEU A 74 7.28 -13.02 -4.76
N SER A 75 6.02 -13.41 -4.55
CA SER A 75 5.56 -14.77 -4.82
C SER A 75 5.74 -15.14 -6.30
N HIS A 76 5.28 -14.27 -7.22
CA HIS A 76 5.44 -14.50 -8.65
C HIS A 76 6.92 -14.55 -9.08
N ALA A 77 7.78 -13.73 -8.47
CA ALA A 77 9.21 -13.75 -8.76
C ALA A 77 9.85 -15.09 -8.33
N ASN A 78 9.48 -15.61 -7.16
CA ASN A 78 9.97 -16.90 -6.67
C ASN A 78 9.50 -18.06 -7.54
N GLU A 79 8.22 -18.08 -7.94
CA GLU A 79 7.68 -19.10 -8.86
C GLU A 79 8.41 -19.08 -10.20
N LYS A 80 8.68 -17.88 -10.74
CA LYS A 80 9.47 -17.74 -11.97
C LYS A 80 10.89 -18.26 -11.79
N GLU A 81 11.54 -18.01 -10.66
CA GLU A 81 12.88 -18.52 -10.38
C GLU A 81 12.89 -20.06 -10.32
N GLU A 82 11.89 -20.67 -9.69
CA GLU A 82 11.77 -22.12 -9.63
C GLU A 82 11.58 -22.75 -11.01
N LEU A 83 10.73 -22.15 -11.86
CA LEU A 83 10.54 -22.60 -13.23
C LEU A 83 11.83 -22.48 -14.06
N LEU A 84 12.58 -21.40 -13.88
CA LEU A 84 13.87 -21.21 -14.55
C LEU A 84 14.90 -22.24 -14.11
N LYS A 85 14.95 -22.60 -12.82
CA LYS A 85 15.85 -23.67 -12.32
C LYS A 85 15.52 -25.02 -12.95
N LYS A 86 14.23 -25.40 -12.99
CA LYS A 86 13.77 -26.63 -13.63
C LYS A 86 14.15 -26.67 -15.12
N LEU A 87 13.98 -25.55 -15.83
CA LEU A 87 14.37 -25.46 -17.23
C LEU A 87 15.89 -25.61 -17.42
N LEU A 88 16.68 -25.04 -16.50
CA LEU A 88 18.13 -25.17 -16.53
C LEU A 88 18.58 -26.63 -16.35
N GLU A 89 18.00 -27.33 -15.36
CA GLU A 89 18.27 -28.76 -15.13
C GLU A 89 17.91 -29.62 -16.35
N GLN A 90 16.76 -29.35 -16.98
CA GLN A 90 16.37 -30.02 -18.22
C GLN A 90 17.41 -29.78 -19.33
N LYS A 91 17.83 -28.53 -19.51
CA LYS A 91 18.84 -28.16 -20.52
C LYS A 91 20.19 -28.81 -20.25
N ASP A 92 20.63 -28.87 -19.00
CA ASP A 92 21.88 -29.54 -18.65
C ASP A 92 21.79 -31.05 -18.93
N SER A 93 20.66 -31.70 -18.63
CA SER A 93 20.44 -33.10 -18.97
C SER A 93 20.47 -33.35 -20.50
N GLU A 94 19.82 -32.49 -21.29
CA GLU A 94 19.87 -32.52 -22.75
C GLU A 94 21.30 -32.37 -23.26
N ILE A 95 22.08 -31.43 -22.70
CA ILE A 95 23.48 -31.23 -23.08
C ILE A 95 24.33 -32.47 -22.75
N THR A 96 24.13 -33.09 -21.58
CA THR A 96 24.87 -34.31 -21.21
C THR A 96 24.58 -35.47 -22.17
N THR A 97 23.30 -35.75 -22.45
CA THR A 97 22.90 -36.81 -23.39
C THR A 97 23.43 -36.55 -24.80
N LEU A 98 23.37 -35.31 -25.28
CA LEU A 98 23.94 -34.94 -26.59
C LEU A 98 25.46 -35.11 -26.63
N LYS A 99 26.19 -34.75 -25.56
CA LYS A 99 27.63 -34.97 -25.45
C LYS A 99 27.99 -36.45 -25.49
N GLU A 100 27.23 -37.29 -24.77
CA GLU A 100 27.41 -38.75 -24.78
C GLU A 100 27.18 -39.35 -26.16
N LEU A 101 26.12 -38.94 -26.88
CA LEU A 101 25.84 -39.38 -28.24
C LEU A 101 26.96 -38.98 -29.23
N ILE A 102 27.50 -37.77 -29.10
CA ILE A 102 28.64 -37.32 -29.92
C ILE A 102 29.89 -38.14 -29.60
N GLN A 103 30.13 -38.47 -28.34
CA GLN A 103 31.28 -39.29 -27.94
C GLN A 103 31.14 -40.74 -28.43
N ALA A 104 29.92 -41.30 -28.40
CA ALA A 104 29.62 -42.62 -28.91
C ALA A 104 29.76 -42.72 -30.44
N SER A 105 29.42 -41.66 -31.19
CA SER A 105 29.57 -41.61 -32.66
C SER A 105 30.99 -41.32 -33.15
N LYS A 106 31.91 -40.92 -32.25
CA LYS A 106 33.35 -40.74 -32.55
C LYS A 106 34.19 -41.99 -32.30
N LYS A 107 33.61 -43.06 -31.75
CA LYS A 107 34.21 -44.41 -31.69
C LYS A 107 33.85 -45.18 -32.95
#